data_AF-A0A936L127-F1
#
_entry.id   AF-A0A936L127-F1
#
_cell.length_a   1.000
_cell.length_b   1.000
_cell.length_c   1.000
_cell.angle_alpha   90.00
_cell.angle_beta   90.00
_cell.angle_gamma   90.00
#
_symmetry.space_group_name_H-M   'P 1'
#
loop_
_entity.id
_entity.type
_entity.pdbx_description
1 polymer ?
#
loop_
_entity_poly.entity_id
_entity_poly.type
_entity_poly.pdbx_seq_one_letter_code
_entity_poly.pdbx_strand_id
1 'polypeptide(L)'
;MNKVLGLNHEKLAADPRFAMFATDLAAFTSIGSTETFNRYCREACRLWHINFSVPVGETTSQFTELMEQIERCNQDVIKTKWGGVIITRREGPNVEKFLVIRQGGYLALEMHEEKVENLEVLEGAGLILWRRALEQAMTVESLKPGAEFHFEPGMEHCLIGTENLLVFERAIDPKGMDQDLIFIYEPDVNL
;
A
#
# COMPACT_ATOMS: atom_id res chain seq x y z
N MET A 1 9.36 -15.89 -16.87
CA MET A 1 10.01 -14.65 -17.36
C MET A 1 9.88 -13.64 -16.26
N ASN A 2 10.97 -13.15 -15.65
CA ASN A 2 10.87 -12.13 -14.61
C ASN A 2 10.50 -10.79 -15.28
N LYS A 3 9.32 -10.28 -14.96
CA LYS A 3 8.79 -9.01 -15.47
C LYS A 3 9.57 -7.89 -14.80
N VAL A 4 10.26 -7.04 -15.58
CA VAL A 4 10.89 -5.82 -15.06
C VAL A 4 9.88 -4.69 -15.19
N LEU A 5 9.57 -4.04 -14.06
CA LEU A 5 8.59 -2.98 -13.94
C LEU A 5 9.31 -1.66 -13.85
N GLY A 6 9.09 -0.76 -14.82
CA GLY A 6 9.55 0.61 -14.68
C GLY A 6 8.82 1.32 -13.53
N LEU A 7 9.45 2.31 -12.91
CA LEU A 7 8.82 3.17 -11.91
C LEU A 7 8.73 4.60 -12.47
N ASN A 8 7.52 5.16 -12.45
CA ASN A 8 7.25 6.53 -12.87
C ASN A 8 6.89 7.40 -11.65
N HIS A 9 7.77 8.33 -11.32
CA HIS A 9 7.62 9.27 -10.20
C HIS A 9 7.06 10.63 -10.61
N GLU A 10 6.71 10.86 -11.88
CA GLU A 10 6.23 12.17 -12.38
C GLU A 10 5.04 12.69 -11.59
N LYS A 11 4.07 11.83 -11.26
CA LYS A 11 2.88 12.23 -10.51
C LYS A 11 3.19 12.61 -9.06
N LEU A 12 4.14 11.91 -8.43
CA LEU A 12 4.68 12.27 -7.12
C LEU A 12 5.45 13.61 -7.19
N ALA A 13 6.27 13.80 -8.21
CA ALA A 13 7.07 15.01 -8.41
C ALA A 13 6.24 16.26 -8.76
N ALA A 14 5.03 16.07 -9.30
CA ALA A 14 4.13 17.16 -9.66
C ALA A 14 3.62 17.96 -8.44
N ASP A 15 3.60 17.36 -7.25
CA ASP A 15 3.34 18.08 -6.00
C ASP A 15 4.66 18.67 -5.47
N PRO A 16 4.82 20.01 -5.39
CA PRO A 16 6.04 20.64 -4.95
C PRO A 16 6.50 20.21 -3.55
N ARG A 17 5.57 19.77 -2.69
CA ARG A 17 5.88 19.24 -1.36
C ARG A 17 6.73 17.98 -1.43
N PHE A 18 6.52 17.15 -2.46
CA PHE A 18 7.19 15.86 -2.65
C PHE A 18 8.28 15.88 -3.72
N ALA A 19 8.51 17.00 -4.41
CA ALA A 19 9.45 17.06 -5.54
C ALA A 19 10.89 16.63 -5.21
N MET A 20 11.43 17.04 -4.05
CA MET A 20 12.76 16.61 -3.61
C MET A 20 12.78 15.11 -3.31
N PHE A 21 11.80 14.63 -2.55
CA PHE A 21 11.64 13.21 -2.24
C PHE A 21 11.48 12.35 -3.51
N ALA A 22 10.71 12.82 -4.49
CA ALA A 22 10.53 12.14 -5.77
C ALA A 22 11.84 12.08 -6.57
N THR A 23 12.66 13.14 -6.51
CA THR A 23 13.98 13.18 -7.16
C THR A 23 14.92 12.15 -6.55
N ASP A 24 14.96 12.06 -5.21
CA ASP A 24 15.78 11.06 -4.51
C ASP A 24 15.31 9.63 -4.84
N LEU A 25 13.99 9.41 -4.87
CA LEU A 25 13.39 8.11 -5.12
C LEU A 25 13.53 7.66 -6.58
N ALA A 26 13.64 8.60 -7.53
CA ALA A 26 13.86 8.32 -8.95
C ALA A 26 15.20 7.63 -9.26
N ALA A 27 16.14 7.59 -8.29
CA ALA A 27 17.34 6.75 -8.39
C ALA A 27 17.00 5.25 -8.51
N PHE A 28 15.80 4.84 -8.09
CA PHE A 28 15.28 3.48 -8.20
C PHE A 28 14.31 3.39 -9.38
N THR A 29 14.82 3.03 -10.55
CA THR A 29 14.07 3.11 -11.81
C THR A 29 13.19 1.92 -12.11
N SER A 30 13.42 0.77 -11.45
CA SER A 30 12.67 -0.45 -11.75
C SER A 30 12.66 -1.49 -10.63
N ILE A 31 11.66 -2.37 -10.70
CA ILE A 31 11.48 -3.55 -9.85
C ILE A 31 11.43 -4.78 -10.75
N GLY A 32 12.34 -5.73 -10.56
CA GLY A 32 12.40 -6.95 -11.39
C GLY A 32 12.57 -8.25 -10.59
N SER A 33 12.57 -8.15 -9.27
CA SER A 33 12.73 -9.26 -8.33
C SER A 33 12.18 -8.88 -6.95
N THR A 34 11.92 -9.88 -6.10
CA THR A 34 11.54 -9.68 -4.70
C THR A 34 12.56 -8.81 -3.96
N GLU A 35 13.86 -8.98 -4.23
CA GLU A 35 14.90 -8.18 -3.58
C GLU A 35 14.88 -6.71 -4.01
N THR A 36 14.69 -6.44 -5.31
CA THR A 36 14.59 -5.06 -5.79
C THR A 36 13.31 -4.37 -5.33
N PHE A 37 12.20 -5.11 -5.23
CA PHE A 37 10.95 -4.65 -4.62
C PHE A 37 11.16 -4.24 -3.16
N ASN A 38 11.68 -5.14 -2.34
CA ASN A 38 11.90 -4.90 -0.93
C ASN A 38 12.91 -3.78 -0.67
N ARG A 39 13.97 -3.68 -1.49
CA ARG A 39 14.90 -2.56 -1.44
C ARG A 39 14.19 -1.23 -1.75
N TYR A 40 13.35 -1.19 -2.79
CA TYR A 40 12.59 0.01 -3.13
C TYR A 40 11.70 0.47 -1.97
N CYS A 41 10.91 -0.44 -1.39
CA CYS A 41 10.00 -0.09 -0.30
C CYS A 41 10.73 0.43 0.95
N ARG A 42 11.84 -0.21 1.34
CA ARG A 42 12.67 0.26 2.46
C ARG A 42 13.29 1.63 2.20
N GLU A 43 13.81 1.83 0.99
CA GLU A 43 14.43 3.11 0.62
C GLU A 43 13.39 4.23 0.52
N ALA A 44 12.17 3.94 0.06
CA ALA A 44 11.06 4.89 0.10
C ALA A 44 10.77 5.35 1.54
N CYS A 45 10.66 4.44 2.50
CA CYS A 45 10.47 4.78 3.92
C CYS A 45 11.66 5.56 4.49
N ARG A 46 12.90 5.16 4.19
CA ARG A 46 14.12 5.83 4.67
C ARG A 46 14.22 7.25 4.12
N LEU A 47 14.02 7.43 2.82
CA LEU A 47 14.07 8.73 2.14
C LEU A 47 12.95 9.65 2.60
N TRP A 48 11.77 9.11 2.90
CA TRP A 48 10.67 9.87 3.48
C TRP A 48 11.08 10.49 4.82
N HIS A 49 11.65 9.70 5.73
CA HIS A 49 12.11 10.19 7.03
C HIS A 49 13.21 11.26 6.93
N ILE A 50 14.04 11.21 5.88
CA ILE A 50 15.07 12.24 5.63
C ILE A 50 14.45 13.53 5.08
N ASN A 51 13.47 13.41 4.19
CA ASN A 51 12.87 14.56 3.52
C ASN A 51 11.80 15.27 4.38
N PHE A 52 11.17 14.56 5.32
CA PHE A 52 10.07 15.08 6.14
C PHE A 52 10.39 14.96 7.63
N SER A 53 10.84 16.06 8.23
CA SER A 53 11.09 16.17 9.67
C SER A 53 9.84 16.40 10.51
N VAL A 54 8.74 16.79 9.86
CA VAL A 54 7.40 16.92 10.45
C VAL A 54 6.50 15.93 9.70
N PRO A 55 5.62 15.19 10.42
CA PRO A 55 4.69 14.26 9.78
C PRO A 55 3.90 14.91 8.65
N VAL A 56 3.75 14.18 7.56
CA VAL A 56 2.97 14.61 6.41
C VAL A 56 1.49 14.38 6.64
N GLY A 57 1.14 13.26 7.28
CA GLY A 57 -0.21 12.93 7.72
C GLY A 57 -0.25 12.72 9.23
N GLU A 58 -1.39 13.06 9.82
CA GLU A 58 -1.65 12.80 11.23
C GLU A 58 -2.44 11.51 11.37
N THR A 59 -2.17 10.76 12.45
CA THR A 59 -3.01 9.66 12.91
C THR A 59 -3.70 10.04 14.21
N THR A 60 -4.92 9.55 14.40
CA THR A 60 -5.72 9.78 15.61
C THR A 60 -5.64 8.59 16.56
N SER A 61 -6.43 8.62 17.64
CA SER A 61 -6.57 7.44 18.52
C SER A 61 -7.16 6.24 17.80
N GLN A 62 -7.91 6.44 16.70
CA GLN A 62 -8.49 5.34 15.92
C GLN A 62 -7.40 4.40 15.38
N PHE A 63 -6.33 4.93 14.79
CA PHE A 63 -5.22 4.09 14.33
C PHE A 63 -4.63 3.25 15.47
N THR A 64 -4.40 3.87 16.63
CA THR A 64 -3.84 3.18 17.81
C THR A 64 -4.77 2.08 18.31
N GLU A 65 -6.07 2.36 18.43
CA GLU A 65 -7.07 1.40 18.86
C GLU A 65 -7.18 0.20 17.91
N LEU A 66 -7.14 0.44 16.60
CA LEU A 66 -7.14 -0.62 15.59
C LEU A 66 -5.83 -1.43 15.63
N MET A 67 -4.68 -0.80 15.85
CA MET A 67 -3.43 -1.52 16.07
C MET A 67 -3.46 -2.40 17.31
N GLU A 68 -4.01 -1.93 18.42
CA GLU A 68 -4.18 -2.76 19.61
C GLU A 68 -5.09 -3.96 19.36
N GLN A 69 -6.16 -3.81 18.58
CA GLN A 69 -7.02 -4.93 18.19
C GLN A 69 -6.26 -5.97 17.36
N ILE A 70 -5.42 -5.52 16.43
CA ILE A 70 -4.57 -6.39 15.62
C ILE A 70 -3.56 -7.17 16.49
N GLU A 71 -2.93 -6.49 17.44
CA GLU A 71 -1.97 -7.13 18.35
C GLU A 71 -2.62 -8.18 19.27
N ARG A 72 -3.89 -7.99 19.62
CA ARG A 72 -4.68 -8.95 20.43
C ARG A 72 -5.20 -10.15 19.65
N CYS A 73 -5.09 -10.15 18.31
CA CYS A 73 -5.59 -11.21 17.43
C CYS A 73 -7.06 -11.56 17.69
N ASN A 74 -7.93 -10.54 17.76
CA ASN A 74 -9.37 -10.73 17.93
C ASN A 74 -10.01 -11.49 16.73
N GLN A 75 -11.29 -11.84 16.86
CA GLN A 75 -12.06 -12.33 15.71
C GLN A 75 -12.09 -11.26 14.60
N ASP A 76 -12.06 -11.69 13.33
CA ASP A 76 -12.07 -10.83 12.14
C ASP A 76 -10.82 -9.95 11.94
N VAL A 77 -9.71 -10.33 12.60
CA VAL A 77 -8.39 -9.73 12.45
C VAL A 77 -7.45 -10.66 11.70
N ILE A 78 -6.66 -10.09 10.76
CA ILE A 78 -5.50 -10.77 10.16
C ILE A 78 -4.25 -9.99 10.55
N LYS A 79 -3.45 -10.57 11.46
CA LYS A 79 -2.17 -9.98 11.86
C LYS A 79 -1.12 -10.23 10.80
N THR A 80 -0.41 -9.18 10.40
CA THR A 80 0.67 -9.24 9.42
C THR A 80 1.94 -8.60 9.98
N LYS A 81 3.05 -8.70 9.26
CA LYS A 81 4.31 -8.05 9.67
C LYS A 81 4.31 -6.55 9.43
N TRP A 82 3.49 -6.06 8.50
CA TRP A 82 3.37 -4.63 8.22
C TRP A 82 2.30 -3.94 9.09
N GLY A 83 1.59 -4.69 9.94
CA GLY A 83 0.48 -4.20 10.75
C GLY A 83 -0.63 -5.24 10.74
N GLY A 84 -1.72 -4.96 10.03
CA GLY A 84 -2.74 -5.98 9.80
C GLY A 84 -4.00 -5.48 9.13
N VAL A 85 -4.96 -6.40 9.06
CA VAL A 85 -6.28 -6.19 8.47
C VAL A 85 -7.34 -6.38 9.55
N ILE A 86 -8.34 -5.48 9.59
CA ILE A 86 -9.53 -5.64 10.43
C ILE A 86 -10.74 -5.65 9.51
N ILE A 87 -11.48 -6.75 9.51
CA ILE A 87 -12.63 -6.92 8.63
C ILE A 87 -13.86 -6.40 9.36
N THR A 88 -14.51 -5.39 8.80
CA THR A 88 -15.70 -4.76 9.39
C THR A 88 -16.98 -5.34 8.84
N ARG A 89 -16.96 -5.90 7.63
CA ARG A 89 -18.11 -6.53 6.99
C ARG A 89 -17.68 -7.65 6.05
N ARG A 90 -18.39 -8.78 6.12
CA ARG A 90 -18.23 -9.92 5.21
C ARG A 90 -19.60 -10.44 4.79
N GLU A 91 -20.16 -9.85 3.73
CA GLU A 91 -21.45 -10.22 3.16
C GLU A 91 -21.28 -10.49 1.67
N GLY A 92 -20.84 -11.71 1.34
CA GLY A 92 -20.43 -12.11 -0.02
C GLY A 92 -21.43 -11.65 -1.10
N PRO A 93 -20.97 -10.96 -2.16
CA PRO A 93 -19.56 -10.71 -2.50
C PRO A 93 -18.95 -9.46 -1.83
N ASN A 94 -19.68 -8.70 -1.03
CA ASN A 94 -19.20 -7.45 -0.46
C ASN A 94 -18.30 -7.67 0.76
N VAL A 95 -17.13 -7.04 0.75
CA VAL A 95 -16.17 -7.04 1.86
C VAL A 95 -15.78 -5.62 2.18
N GLU A 96 -15.73 -5.29 3.47
CA GLU A 96 -15.20 -4.03 3.98
C GLU A 96 -14.16 -4.33 5.05
N LYS A 97 -13.04 -3.59 5.02
CA LYS A 97 -11.95 -3.78 5.97
C LYS A 97 -11.09 -2.54 6.11
N PHE A 98 -10.42 -2.43 7.25
CA PHE A 98 -9.30 -1.52 7.44
C PHE A 98 -7.98 -2.25 7.12
N LEU A 99 -7.13 -1.59 6.34
CA LEU A 99 -5.71 -1.88 6.24
C LEU A 99 -5.00 -0.92 7.20
N VAL A 100 -4.40 -1.49 8.25
CA VAL A 100 -3.72 -0.72 9.29
C VAL A 100 -2.23 -0.96 9.16
N ILE A 101 -1.53 0.00 8.56
CA ILE A 101 -0.14 -0.16 8.14
C ILE A 101 0.74 0.66 9.09
N ARG A 102 1.62 -0.01 9.81
CA ARG A 102 2.60 0.66 10.68
C ARG A 102 3.64 1.39 9.84
N GLN A 103 4.20 2.47 10.36
CA GLN A 103 5.33 3.14 9.74
C GLN A 103 6.45 2.15 9.39
N GLY A 104 6.93 2.21 8.14
CA GLY A 104 7.93 1.30 7.58
C GLY A 104 7.34 -0.01 7.03
N GLY A 105 6.07 -0.30 7.29
CA GLY A 105 5.35 -1.46 6.74
C GLY A 105 4.91 -1.24 5.31
N TYR A 106 4.86 -2.32 4.54
CA TYR A 106 4.33 -2.32 3.17
C TYR A 106 3.67 -3.64 2.85
N LEU A 107 2.63 -3.57 2.02
CA LEU A 107 1.92 -4.74 1.51
C LEU A 107 2.74 -5.41 0.40
N ALA A 108 2.31 -6.59 -0.03
CA ALA A 108 2.87 -7.19 -1.23
C ALA A 108 2.58 -6.31 -2.46
N LEU A 109 3.40 -6.47 -3.49
CA LEU A 109 2.99 -6.11 -4.84
C LEU A 109 2.10 -7.23 -5.35
N GLU A 110 0.83 -6.90 -5.59
CA GLU A 110 -0.21 -7.88 -5.87
C GLU A 110 -1.19 -7.40 -6.94
N MET A 111 -2.01 -8.32 -7.42
CA MET A 111 -3.17 -8.05 -8.26
C MET A 111 -4.31 -9.01 -7.91
N HIS A 112 -5.50 -8.70 -8.43
CA HIS A 112 -6.70 -9.50 -8.27
C HIS A 112 -7.24 -9.97 -9.63
N GLU A 113 -7.80 -11.17 -9.73
CA GLU A 113 -8.36 -11.68 -11.00
C GLU A 113 -9.80 -11.26 -11.25
N GLU A 114 -10.60 -11.07 -10.20
CA GLU A 114 -12.04 -10.77 -10.27
C GLU A 114 -12.48 -9.67 -9.29
N LYS A 115 -11.73 -9.43 -8.21
CA LYS A 115 -12.08 -8.42 -7.21
C LYS A 115 -12.00 -7.01 -7.79
N VAL A 116 -13.04 -6.24 -7.52
CA VAL A 116 -13.06 -4.78 -7.72
C VAL A 116 -12.91 -4.11 -6.36
N GLU A 117 -11.99 -3.17 -6.27
CA GLU A 117 -11.57 -2.58 -5.00
C GLU A 117 -11.60 -1.06 -5.03
N ASN A 118 -12.06 -0.46 -3.94
CA ASN A 118 -11.99 0.96 -3.69
C ASN A 118 -11.26 1.21 -2.38
N LEU A 119 -10.17 1.99 -2.44
CA LEU A 119 -9.39 2.40 -1.29
C LEU A 119 -9.68 3.86 -0.96
N GLU A 120 -9.81 4.16 0.32
CA GLU A 120 -9.93 5.50 0.87
C GLU A 120 -8.88 5.67 1.98
N VAL A 121 -7.96 6.61 1.82
CA VAL A 121 -6.98 6.92 2.87
C VAL A 121 -7.65 7.77 3.94
N LEU A 122 -7.69 7.27 5.18
CA LEU A 122 -8.34 7.95 6.29
C LEU A 122 -7.35 8.73 7.14
N GLU A 123 -6.19 8.14 7.45
CA GLU A 123 -5.20 8.74 8.33
C GLU A 123 -3.78 8.49 7.85
N GLY A 124 -2.88 9.39 8.25
CA GLY A 124 -1.46 9.21 8.00
C GLY A 124 -1.03 9.47 6.56
N ALA A 125 0.16 8.98 6.21
CA ALA A 125 0.73 9.18 4.89
C ALA A 125 1.58 7.98 4.43
N GLY A 126 1.71 7.86 3.11
CA GLY A 126 2.36 6.72 2.48
C GLY A 126 2.65 6.93 1.01
N LEU A 127 2.98 5.84 0.34
CA LEU A 127 3.00 5.76 -1.12
C LEU A 127 2.11 4.64 -1.61
N ILE A 128 1.63 4.82 -2.83
CA ILE A 128 1.04 3.75 -3.63
C ILE A 128 1.82 3.60 -4.91
N LEU A 129 2.12 2.35 -5.25
CA LEU A 129 2.56 1.95 -6.57
C LEU A 129 1.36 1.33 -7.24
N TRP A 130 1.05 1.73 -8.47
CA TRP A 130 0.01 1.04 -9.22
C TRP A 130 0.20 1.14 -10.73
N ARG A 131 -0.42 0.21 -11.46
CA ARG A 131 -0.59 0.32 -12.92
C ARG A 131 -1.78 -0.48 -13.40
N ARG A 132 -2.26 -0.15 -14.60
CA ARG A 132 -3.22 -1.00 -15.31
C ARG A 132 -2.53 -2.23 -15.89
N ALA A 133 -3.34 -3.25 -16.20
CA ALA A 133 -2.88 -4.41 -16.93
C ALA A 133 -2.14 -3.97 -18.21
N LEU A 134 -0.98 -4.62 -18.46
CA LEU A 134 -0.13 -4.42 -19.64
C LEU A 134 0.62 -3.08 -19.74
N GLU A 135 0.39 -2.09 -18.87
CA GLU A 135 1.23 -0.88 -18.82
C GLU A 135 2.65 -1.24 -18.40
N GLN A 136 3.67 -0.60 -18.99
CA GLN A 136 5.08 -1.01 -18.74
C GLN A 136 5.61 -0.54 -17.38
N ALA A 137 5.16 0.63 -16.91
CA ALA A 137 5.65 1.26 -15.69
C ALA A 137 4.55 1.35 -14.64
N MET A 138 4.94 1.27 -13.37
CA MET A 138 4.10 1.61 -12.24
C MET A 138 4.15 3.11 -11.97
N THR A 139 2.99 3.72 -11.80
CA THR A 139 2.86 5.07 -11.27
C THR A 139 3.13 5.02 -9.77
N VAL A 140 3.93 5.96 -9.28
CA VAL A 140 4.20 6.17 -7.86
C VAL A 140 3.51 7.46 -7.42
N GLU A 141 2.69 7.39 -6.38
CA GLU A 141 1.95 8.53 -5.84
C GLU A 141 1.99 8.58 -4.31
N SER A 142 1.85 9.79 -3.76
CA SER A 142 1.67 9.98 -2.32
C SER A 142 0.25 9.61 -1.88
N LEU A 143 0.15 8.90 -0.76
CA LEU A 143 -1.10 8.69 -0.02
C LEU A 143 -1.22 9.74 1.09
N LYS A 144 -2.38 10.37 1.19
CA LYS A 144 -2.76 11.34 2.23
C LYS A 144 -4.27 11.25 2.49
N PRO A 145 -4.77 11.72 3.65
CA PRO A 145 -6.19 11.62 3.97
C PRO A 145 -7.09 12.21 2.87
N GLY A 146 -8.15 11.48 2.52
CA GLY A 146 -9.09 11.81 1.45
C GLY A 146 -8.64 11.39 0.04
N ALA A 147 -7.47 10.76 -0.12
CA ALA A 147 -7.10 10.14 -1.39
C ALA A 147 -7.93 8.87 -1.63
N GLU A 148 -8.44 8.73 -2.85
CA GLU A 148 -9.25 7.58 -3.28
C GLU A 148 -8.62 6.89 -4.48
N PHE A 149 -8.65 5.55 -4.49
CA PHE A 149 -8.17 4.74 -5.59
C PHE A 149 -9.20 3.66 -5.94
N HIS A 150 -9.36 3.41 -7.23
CA HIS A 150 -10.23 2.38 -7.76
C HIS A 150 -9.39 1.38 -8.56
N PHE A 151 -9.40 0.12 -8.12
CA PHE A 151 -8.68 -0.97 -8.75
C PHE A 151 -9.65 -1.95 -9.38
N GLU A 152 -9.52 -2.06 -10.69
CA GLU A 152 -10.19 -3.07 -11.51
C GLU A 152 -9.38 -4.38 -11.53
N PRO A 153 -10.01 -5.51 -11.88
CA PRO A 153 -9.29 -6.77 -12.02
C PRO A 153 -8.09 -6.68 -12.97
N GLY A 154 -6.98 -7.30 -12.57
CA GLY A 154 -5.70 -7.30 -13.26
C GLY A 154 -4.86 -6.03 -13.09
N MET A 155 -5.35 -5.02 -12.35
CA MET A 155 -4.51 -3.91 -11.91
C MET A 155 -3.53 -4.39 -10.82
N GLU A 156 -2.28 -3.97 -10.94
CA GLU A 156 -1.24 -4.31 -9.98
C GLU A 156 -0.98 -3.13 -9.07
N HIS A 157 -0.88 -3.36 -7.76
CA HIS A 157 -0.63 -2.28 -6.81
C HIS A 157 0.09 -2.74 -5.53
N CYS A 158 0.63 -1.77 -4.80
CA CYS A 158 1.26 -1.96 -3.49
C CYS A 158 1.13 -0.67 -2.67
N LEU A 159 0.77 -0.81 -1.39
CA LEU A 159 0.78 0.29 -0.41
C LEU A 159 2.04 0.23 0.45
N ILE A 160 2.66 1.39 0.67
CA ILE A 160 3.82 1.58 1.55
C ILE A 160 3.45 2.63 2.61
N GLY A 161 3.42 2.23 3.89
CA GLY A 161 3.25 3.14 5.02
C GLY A 161 4.57 3.82 5.35
N THR A 162 4.86 4.95 4.72
CA THR A 162 6.04 5.77 5.06
C THR A 162 5.88 6.47 6.42
N GLU A 163 4.64 6.67 6.83
CA GLU A 163 4.17 6.94 8.20
C GLU A 163 3.17 5.84 8.61
N ASN A 164 2.65 5.90 9.84
CA ASN A 164 1.47 5.10 10.17
C ASN A 164 0.35 5.49 9.19
N LEU A 165 -0.32 4.51 8.60
CA LEU A 165 -1.24 4.72 7.49
C LEU A 165 -2.50 3.88 7.72
N LEU A 166 -3.65 4.54 7.73
CA LEU A 166 -4.96 3.89 7.82
C LEU A 166 -5.69 4.02 6.49
N VAL A 167 -6.02 2.89 5.88
CA VAL A 167 -6.79 2.83 4.64
C VAL A 167 -8.06 2.02 4.89
N PHE A 168 -9.19 2.53 4.43
CA PHE A 168 -10.42 1.77 4.38
C PHE A 168 -10.63 1.22 2.98
N GLU A 169 -10.98 -0.06 2.89
CA GLU A 169 -11.23 -0.75 1.65
C GLU A 169 -12.69 -1.19 1.58
N ARG A 170 -13.32 -0.93 0.44
CA ARG A 170 -14.62 -1.51 0.04
C ARG A 170 -14.41 -2.30 -1.25
N ALA A 171 -14.75 -3.59 -1.21
CA ALA A 171 -14.54 -4.48 -2.34
C ALA A 171 -15.77 -5.33 -2.67
N ILE A 172 -15.88 -5.67 -3.95
CA ILE A 172 -16.70 -6.78 -4.46
C ILE A 172 -15.73 -7.92 -4.75
N ASP A 173 -15.82 -9.00 -3.99
CA ASP A 173 -14.91 -10.14 -4.00
C ASP A 173 -15.69 -11.45 -4.21
N PRO A 174 -15.89 -11.88 -5.48
CA PRO A 174 -16.69 -13.05 -5.81
C PRO A 174 -16.09 -14.39 -5.34
N LYS A 175 -14.75 -14.52 -5.36
CA LYS A 175 -14.06 -15.75 -4.90
C LYS A 175 -13.93 -15.79 -3.38
N GLY A 176 -14.11 -14.65 -2.74
CA GLY A 176 -13.92 -14.48 -1.31
C GLY A 176 -12.47 -14.21 -0.96
N MET A 177 -12.32 -13.56 0.18
CA MET A 177 -11.04 -13.04 0.67
C MET A 177 -9.90 -14.07 0.56
N ASP A 178 -8.79 -13.61 0.00
CA ASP A 178 -7.52 -14.33 -0.23
C ASP A 178 -7.53 -15.39 -1.34
N GLN A 179 -8.69 -15.77 -1.90
CA GLN A 179 -8.74 -16.74 -3.02
C GLN A 179 -8.48 -16.10 -4.38
N ASP A 180 -8.67 -14.78 -4.49
CA ASP A 180 -8.49 -14.02 -5.73
C ASP A 180 -7.14 -13.30 -5.82
N LEU A 181 -6.29 -13.47 -4.81
CA LEU A 181 -5.08 -12.68 -4.63
C LEU A 181 -3.87 -13.34 -5.30
N ILE A 182 -3.19 -12.59 -6.18
CA ILE A 182 -1.97 -13.05 -6.85
C ILE A 182 -0.80 -12.18 -6.42
N PHE A 183 0.14 -12.78 -5.70
CA PHE A 183 1.38 -12.13 -5.30
C PHE A 183 2.40 -12.08 -6.45
N ILE A 184 2.91 -10.88 -6.72
CA ILE A 184 4.01 -10.65 -7.66
C ILE A 184 5.32 -10.62 -6.88
N TYR A 185 5.39 -9.79 -5.83
CA TYR A 185 6.51 -9.73 -4.88
C TYR A 185 6.01 -9.53 -3.46
N GLU A 186 6.44 -10.37 -2.54
CA GLU A 186 6.05 -10.30 -1.13
C GLU A 186 7.05 -9.50 -0.30
N PRO A 187 6.61 -8.86 0.81
CA PRO A 187 7.50 -8.22 1.76
C PRO A 187 8.44 -9.23 2.43
N ASP A 188 9.66 -8.81 2.72
CA ASP A 188 10.62 -9.61 3.45
C ASP A 188 10.08 -9.99 4.83
N VAL A 189 10.38 -11.20 5.26
CA VAL A 189 9.96 -11.74 6.56
C VAL A 189 10.58 -11.03 7.77
N ASN A 190 11.49 -10.07 7.59
CA ASN A 190 12.25 -9.41 8.66
C ASN A 190 12.01 -7.88 8.71
N LEU A 191 10.74 -7.46 8.75
CA LEU A 191 10.34 -6.06 9.00
C LEU A 191 10.44 -5.69 10.49
#